data_AF-A0A3C1YPJ9-F1
#
_entry.id   AF-A0A3C1YPJ9-F1
#
_cell.length_a   1.000
_cell.length_b   1.000
_cell.length_c   1.000
_cell.angle_alpha   90.00
_cell.angle_beta   90.00
_cell.angle_gamma   90.00
#
_symmetry.space_group_name_H-M   'P 1'
#
loop_
_entity.id
_entity.type
_entity.pdbx_description
1 polymer ?
#
loop_
_entity_poly.entity_id
_entity_poly.type
_entity_poly.pdbx_seq_one_letter_code
_entity_poly.pdbx_strand_id
1 'polypeptide(L)'
;MRKSIILLAAAVLLSTGLNAQERSSSDVKRDFEKRFVLLTKNLNSAETEASLQQLLREVSDFETEFKPHQEFLNKAIFPDGYDGLIERLKKSKELAESKIRASQLEREIGSLTSQVQSLKEENTTLRAQLAKAQGELAALKKSIAVLQDEIQKRDEAVFALVDSLFVKYDTDQLSGSDMKKLSLLEKKNVVASLKRSVSDNIMFLSSASFSTQQIPQLLNEQRRFESSWKGVGQKLSKAYVPSSLQAKEVSEINGLITNWRSLADAVFWKGLNEVFAAENLSIATFNNGEEMHRNITKFIDDEMANASKRSDAEKKIVFESFAYNTWGSKLKPSWIPIMMRQGLFTEEQMKDIDAKTKTWSAAMTPIESSTLSYILIAALVIAILAGIYLGTRKRSA
;
A
#
# COMPACT_ATOMS: atom_id res chain seq x y z
N MET A 1 -18.49 -38.14 34.00
CA MET A 1 -19.32 -39.21 33.41
C MET A 1 -18.53 -39.75 32.23
N ARG A 2 -17.71 -40.81 32.23
CA ARG A 2 -17.79 -42.20 32.75
C ARG A 2 -19.11 -42.90 32.36
N LYS A 3 -18.96 -43.97 31.55
CA LYS A 3 -19.96 -44.82 30.85
C LYS A 3 -20.36 -44.20 29.49
N SER A 4 -19.98 -44.70 28.32
CA SER A 4 -19.88 -46.09 27.88
C SER A 4 -18.82 -46.24 26.77
N ILE A 5 -17.69 -46.84 27.12
CA ILE A 5 -16.74 -47.49 26.22
C ILE A 5 -16.85 -48.98 26.58
N ILE A 6 -16.81 -49.87 25.59
CA ILE A 6 -16.85 -51.36 25.64
C ILE A 6 -18.24 -51.96 25.29
N LEU A 7 -18.25 -52.74 24.20
CA LEU A 7 -19.22 -53.74 23.66
C LEU A 7 -19.53 -53.42 22.18
N LEU A 8 -18.83 -53.95 21.19
CA LEU A 8 -18.90 -55.35 20.76
C LEU A 8 -17.64 -55.70 19.92
N ALA A 9 -16.63 -56.25 20.56
CA ALA A 9 -15.52 -56.92 19.90
C ALA A 9 -15.28 -58.22 20.68
N ALA A 10 -16.11 -59.22 20.40
CA ALA A 10 -15.95 -60.55 20.96
C ALA A 10 -16.47 -61.57 19.94
N ALA A 11 -15.63 -62.59 19.69
CA ALA A 11 -15.71 -63.66 18.70
C ALA A 11 -15.45 -63.18 17.26
N VAL A 12 -14.35 -63.52 16.58
CA VAL A 12 -13.68 -64.83 16.53
C VAL A 12 -12.17 -64.62 16.32
N LEU A 13 -11.38 -64.93 17.35
CA LEU A 13 -9.98 -65.33 17.21
C LEU A 13 -9.98 -66.83 17.44
N LEU A 14 -9.86 -67.63 16.39
CA LEU A 14 -9.45 -69.04 16.45
C LEU A 14 -9.02 -69.51 15.06
N SER A 15 -7.85 -70.18 15.02
CA SER A 15 -7.24 -70.95 13.93
C SER A 15 -6.31 -70.24 12.93
N THR A 16 -5.12 -69.85 13.39
CA THR A 16 -3.90 -70.10 12.61
C THR A 16 -3.44 -71.53 12.92
N GLY A 17 -3.88 -72.47 12.09
CA GLY A 17 -3.49 -73.87 12.18
C GLY A 17 -3.75 -74.55 10.85
N LEU A 18 -2.68 -75.01 10.20
CA LEU A 18 -2.71 -75.89 9.04
C LEU A 18 -3.68 -77.05 9.27
N ASN A 19 -4.80 -77.07 8.54
CA ASN A 19 -5.62 -78.24 8.29
C ASN A 19 -6.44 -77.98 7.03
N ALA A 20 -6.04 -78.60 5.92
CA ALA A 20 -6.93 -78.85 4.80
C ALA A 20 -7.92 -79.96 5.23
N GLN A 21 -8.89 -79.59 6.07
CA GLN A 21 -10.05 -80.40 6.36
C GLN A 21 -11.07 -80.09 5.27
N GLU A 22 -11.50 -81.11 4.52
CA GLU A 22 -12.57 -80.98 3.51
C GLU A 22 -13.82 -80.41 4.18
N ARG A 23 -14.03 -79.09 4.06
CA ARG A 23 -15.27 -78.45 4.49
C ARG A 23 -16.40 -79.01 3.63
N SER A 24 -17.47 -79.49 4.25
CA SER A 24 -18.66 -79.92 3.51
C SER A 24 -19.19 -78.75 2.68
N SER A 25 -19.62 -79.00 1.44
CA SER A 25 -20.12 -77.97 0.54
C SER A 25 -21.32 -77.20 1.13
N SER A 26 -22.09 -77.83 2.04
CA SER A 26 -23.16 -77.16 2.80
C SER A 26 -22.63 -76.11 3.78
N ASP A 27 -21.49 -76.37 4.42
CA ASP A 27 -20.87 -75.44 5.36
C ASP A 27 -20.27 -74.23 4.62
N VAL A 28 -19.67 -74.44 3.44
CA VAL A 28 -19.15 -73.37 2.59
C VAL A 28 -20.27 -72.41 2.16
N LYS A 29 -21.42 -72.94 1.71
CA LYS A 29 -22.59 -72.12 1.36
C LYS A 29 -23.09 -71.31 2.55
N ARG A 30 -23.29 -71.96 3.70
CA ARG A 30 -23.86 -71.32 4.90
C ARG A 30 -22.93 -70.23 5.46
N ASP A 31 -21.61 -70.44 5.44
CA ASP A 31 -20.65 -69.44 5.89
C ASP A 31 -20.63 -68.23 4.95
N PHE A 32 -20.62 -68.48 3.63
CA PHE A 32 -20.71 -67.43 2.61
C PHE A 32 -21.95 -66.54 2.80
N GLU A 33 -23.14 -67.14 2.88
CA GLU A 33 -24.41 -66.40 3.04
C GLU A 33 -24.43 -65.57 4.33
N LYS A 34 -24.00 -66.15 5.45
CA LYS A 34 -23.95 -65.44 6.74
C LYS A 34 -23.02 -64.25 6.71
N ARG A 35 -21.79 -64.44 6.21
CA ARG A 35 -20.78 -63.38 6.14
C ARG A 35 -21.15 -62.31 5.12
N PHE A 36 -21.73 -62.70 3.98
CA PHE A 36 -22.28 -61.76 3.00
C PHE A 36 -23.32 -60.83 3.62
N VAL A 37 -24.31 -61.39 4.33
CA VAL A 37 -25.36 -60.60 5.00
C VAL A 37 -24.76 -59.68 6.05
N LEU A 38 -23.81 -60.17 6.84
CA LEU A 38 -23.16 -59.37 7.88
C LEU A 38 -22.33 -58.22 7.28
N LEU A 39 -21.49 -58.49 6.28
CA LEU A 39 -20.68 -57.48 5.61
C LEU A 39 -21.55 -56.42 4.94
N THR A 40 -22.60 -56.82 4.23
CA THR A 40 -23.54 -55.89 3.59
C THR A 40 -24.21 -54.99 4.63
N LYS A 41 -24.67 -55.56 5.75
CA LYS A 41 -25.27 -54.79 6.84
C LYS A 41 -24.27 -53.78 7.41
N ASN A 42 -23.05 -54.22 7.69
CA ASN A 42 -22.01 -53.39 8.31
C ASN A 42 -21.54 -52.27 7.38
N LEU A 43 -21.40 -52.52 6.08
CA LEU A 43 -21.10 -51.49 5.07
C LEU A 43 -22.20 -50.42 5.03
N ASN A 44 -23.46 -50.83 5.01
CA ASN A 44 -24.60 -49.90 4.99
C ASN A 44 -24.71 -49.07 6.28
N SER A 45 -24.19 -49.57 7.41
CA SER A 45 -24.17 -48.87 8.70
C SER A 45 -22.84 -48.20 9.02
N ALA A 46 -21.86 -48.16 8.11
CA ALA A 46 -20.58 -47.51 8.38
C ALA A 46 -20.76 -45.99 8.52
N GLU A 47 -20.22 -45.42 9.61
CA GLU A 47 -20.33 -43.98 9.91
C GLU A 47 -18.97 -43.26 9.89
N THR A 48 -17.87 -44.01 9.97
CA THR A 48 -16.52 -43.44 10.03
C THR A 48 -15.61 -44.04 8.95
N GLU A 49 -14.65 -43.25 8.49
CA GLU A 49 -13.64 -43.70 7.54
C GLU A 49 -12.81 -44.86 8.11
N ALA A 50 -12.48 -44.82 9.41
CA ALA A 50 -11.77 -45.92 10.07
C ALA A 50 -12.57 -47.24 10.05
N SER A 51 -13.87 -47.19 10.36
CA SER A 51 -14.75 -48.37 10.28
C SER A 51 -14.90 -48.87 8.84
N LEU A 52 -15.00 -47.95 7.87
CA LEU A 52 -15.11 -48.30 6.47
C LEU A 52 -13.83 -48.99 5.98
N GLN A 53 -12.65 -48.43 6.26
CA GLN A 53 -11.36 -49.03 5.87
C GLN A 53 -11.17 -50.44 6.43
N GLN A 54 -11.66 -50.71 7.63
CA GLN A 54 -11.68 -52.06 8.19
C GLN A 54 -12.60 -52.98 7.38
N LEU A 55 -13.84 -52.55 7.11
CA LEU A 55 -14.80 -53.32 6.32
C LEU A 55 -14.32 -53.57 4.89
N LEU A 56 -13.60 -52.62 4.28
CA LEU A 56 -13.01 -52.81 2.94
C LEU A 56 -11.98 -53.95 2.91
N ARG A 57 -11.20 -54.09 3.98
CA ARG A 57 -10.27 -55.22 4.14
C ARG A 57 -11.03 -56.53 4.32
N GLU A 58 -12.04 -56.53 5.19
CA GLU A 58 -12.88 -57.72 5.43
C GLU A 58 -13.62 -58.18 4.15
N VAL A 59 -14.06 -57.25 3.30
CA VAL A 59 -14.63 -57.54 1.97
C VAL A 59 -13.59 -58.15 1.03
N SER A 60 -12.37 -57.60 1.00
CA SER A 60 -11.27 -58.14 0.19
C SER A 60 -10.88 -59.55 0.62
N ASP A 61 -10.81 -59.80 1.93
CA ASP A 61 -10.51 -61.11 2.49
C ASP A 61 -11.64 -62.10 2.18
N PHE A 62 -12.90 -61.67 2.30
CA PHE A 62 -14.08 -62.45 1.92
C PHE A 62 -14.08 -62.85 0.44
N GLU A 63 -13.82 -61.90 -0.47
CA GLU A 63 -13.69 -62.19 -1.91
C GLU A 63 -12.57 -63.19 -2.18
N THR A 64 -11.41 -63.02 -1.53
CA THR A 64 -10.25 -63.89 -1.72
C THR A 64 -10.50 -65.31 -1.22
N GLU A 65 -11.15 -65.46 -0.06
CA GLU A 65 -11.44 -66.75 0.57
C GLU A 65 -12.46 -67.57 -0.22
N PHE A 66 -13.51 -66.95 -0.77
CA PHE A 66 -14.61 -67.67 -1.42
C PHE A 66 -14.48 -67.81 -2.94
N LYS A 67 -13.57 -67.07 -3.58
CA LYS A 67 -13.31 -67.16 -5.01
C LYS A 67 -12.99 -68.58 -5.50
N PRO A 68 -12.18 -69.41 -4.80
CA PRO A 68 -11.95 -70.81 -5.21
C PRO A 68 -13.22 -71.66 -5.25
N HIS A 69 -14.28 -71.27 -4.53
CA HIS A 69 -15.56 -71.98 -4.45
C HIS A 69 -16.65 -71.41 -5.38
N GLN A 70 -16.31 -70.47 -6.26
CA GLN A 70 -17.24 -69.74 -7.13
C GLN A 70 -18.18 -70.66 -7.92
N GLU A 71 -17.66 -71.70 -8.59
CA GLU A 71 -18.48 -72.58 -9.43
C GLU A 71 -19.55 -73.31 -8.63
N PHE A 72 -19.21 -73.79 -7.43
CA PHE A 72 -20.15 -74.42 -6.51
C PHE A 72 -21.18 -73.41 -6.01
N LEU A 73 -20.74 -72.24 -5.55
CA LEU A 73 -21.61 -71.22 -4.98
C LEU A 73 -22.59 -70.65 -6.02
N ASN A 74 -22.18 -70.52 -7.29
CA ASN A 74 -23.05 -70.13 -8.40
C ASN A 74 -24.19 -71.14 -8.64
N LYS A 75 -23.93 -72.45 -8.49
CA LYS A 75 -24.96 -73.50 -8.62
C LYS A 75 -25.81 -73.63 -7.36
N ALA A 76 -25.22 -73.42 -6.19
CA ALA A 76 -25.85 -73.68 -4.90
C ALA A 76 -26.71 -72.51 -4.39
N ILE A 77 -26.47 -71.29 -4.87
CA ILE A 77 -27.16 -70.07 -4.46
C ILE A 77 -27.93 -69.51 -5.65
N PHE A 78 -29.22 -69.81 -5.74
CA PHE A 78 -30.11 -69.32 -6.81
C PHE A 78 -30.99 -68.15 -6.29
N PRO A 79 -31.29 -67.13 -7.11
CA PRO A 79 -30.89 -66.95 -8.52
C PRO A 79 -29.54 -66.28 -8.74
N ASP A 80 -28.99 -65.63 -7.72
CA ASP A 80 -27.92 -64.64 -7.92
C ASP A 80 -26.50 -65.21 -8.02
N GLY A 81 -26.26 -66.40 -7.45
CA GLY A 81 -24.93 -67.00 -7.38
C GLY A 81 -23.90 -66.19 -6.57
N TYR A 82 -22.65 -66.66 -6.61
CA TYR A 82 -21.50 -65.93 -6.09
C TYR A 82 -21.33 -64.59 -6.80
N ASP A 83 -21.35 -64.57 -8.13
CA ASP A 83 -21.02 -63.38 -8.92
C ASP A 83 -22.03 -62.24 -8.69
N GLY A 84 -23.33 -62.55 -8.64
CA GLY A 84 -24.36 -61.56 -8.35
C GLY A 84 -24.30 -61.03 -6.92
N LEU A 85 -23.92 -61.89 -5.95
CA LEU A 85 -23.73 -61.46 -4.56
C LEU A 85 -22.49 -60.58 -4.38
N ILE A 86 -21.35 -60.93 -4.98
CA ILE A 86 -20.15 -60.08 -4.96
C ILE A 86 -20.41 -58.72 -5.64
N GLU A 87 -21.13 -58.70 -6.75
CA GLU A 87 -21.49 -57.44 -7.42
C GLU A 87 -22.35 -56.54 -6.53
N ARG A 88 -23.30 -57.10 -5.77
CA ARG A 88 -24.05 -56.33 -4.77
C ARG A 88 -23.17 -55.84 -3.62
N LEU A 89 -22.21 -56.64 -3.19
CA LEU A 89 -21.26 -56.24 -2.15
C LEU A 89 -20.39 -55.06 -2.59
N LYS A 90 -19.90 -55.08 -3.84
CA LYS A 90 -19.15 -53.97 -4.45
C LYS A 90 -19.97 -52.69 -4.50
N LYS A 91 -21.23 -52.76 -4.92
CA LYS A 91 -22.14 -51.60 -4.92
C LYS A 91 -22.38 -51.05 -3.51
N SER A 92 -22.54 -51.91 -2.52
CA SER A 92 -22.67 -51.50 -1.10
C SER A 92 -21.41 -50.80 -0.59
N LYS A 93 -20.22 -51.30 -0.98
CA LYS A 93 -18.93 -50.65 -0.73
C LYS A 93 -18.87 -49.24 -1.34
N GLU A 94 -19.15 -49.10 -2.63
CA GLU A 94 -19.08 -47.80 -3.33
C GLU A 94 -20.05 -46.78 -2.71
N LEU A 95 -21.26 -47.23 -2.32
CA LEU A 95 -22.24 -46.38 -1.65
C LEU A 95 -21.75 -45.93 -0.27
N ALA A 96 -21.13 -46.81 0.51
CA ALA A 96 -20.58 -46.49 1.83
C ALA A 96 -19.42 -45.50 1.73
N GLU A 97 -18.50 -45.70 0.77
CA GLU A 97 -17.41 -44.76 0.44
C GLU A 97 -17.94 -43.38 0.07
N SER A 98 -18.94 -43.32 -0.83
CA SER A 98 -19.55 -42.07 -1.25
C SER A 98 -20.24 -41.34 -0.10
N LYS A 99 -20.96 -42.06 0.77
CA LYS A 99 -21.68 -41.47 1.91
C LYS A 99 -20.71 -40.83 2.91
N ILE A 100 -19.64 -41.53 3.27
CA ILE A 100 -18.65 -41.01 4.21
C ILE A 100 -17.93 -39.79 3.64
N ARG A 101 -17.58 -39.82 2.34
CA ARG A 101 -16.98 -38.67 1.67
C ARG A 101 -17.92 -37.45 1.64
N ALA A 102 -19.20 -37.66 1.37
CA ALA A 102 -20.20 -36.58 1.41
C ALA A 102 -20.27 -35.93 2.80
N SER A 103 -20.33 -36.74 3.87
CA SER A 103 -20.35 -36.22 5.25
C SER A 103 -19.05 -35.53 5.67
N GLN A 104 -17.90 -35.88 5.09
CA GLN A 104 -16.65 -35.13 5.30
C GLN A 104 -16.71 -33.76 4.64
N LEU A 105 -17.12 -33.71 3.36
CA LEU A 105 -17.26 -32.45 2.62
C LEU A 105 -18.28 -31.51 3.27
N GLU A 106 -19.41 -32.03 3.78
CA GLU A 106 -20.39 -31.23 4.51
C GLU A 106 -19.80 -30.57 5.77
N ARG A 107 -18.97 -31.30 6.53
CA ARG A 107 -18.26 -30.76 7.69
C ARG A 107 -17.24 -29.69 7.30
N GLU A 108 -16.51 -29.92 6.22
CA GLU A 108 -15.53 -28.96 5.69
C GLU A 108 -16.23 -27.69 5.20
N ILE A 109 -17.33 -27.81 4.45
CA ILE A 109 -18.17 -26.68 4.02
C ILE A 109 -18.69 -25.91 5.23
N GLY A 110 -19.15 -26.60 6.28
CA GLY A 110 -19.59 -25.96 7.52
C GLY A 110 -18.46 -25.16 8.19
N SER A 111 -17.27 -25.75 8.31
CA SER A 111 -16.09 -25.08 8.86
C SER A 111 -15.67 -23.86 8.04
N LEU A 112 -15.59 -24.01 6.72
CA LEU A 112 -15.24 -22.92 5.79
C LEU A 112 -16.27 -21.79 5.85
N THR A 113 -17.56 -22.12 5.95
CA THR A 113 -18.64 -21.14 6.11
C THR A 113 -18.47 -20.32 7.38
N SER A 114 -18.15 -20.99 8.51
CA SER A 114 -17.86 -20.28 9.78
C SER A 114 -16.62 -19.39 9.68
N GLN A 115 -15.56 -19.84 9.01
CA GLN A 115 -14.35 -19.04 8.79
C GLN A 115 -14.65 -17.80 7.93
N VAL A 116 -15.40 -17.96 6.84
CA VAL A 116 -15.82 -16.84 5.97
C VAL A 116 -16.64 -15.82 6.75
N GLN A 117 -17.56 -16.28 7.61
CA GLN A 117 -18.36 -15.37 8.44
C GLN A 117 -17.49 -14.60 9.44
N SER A 118 -16.54 -15.26 10.10
CA SER A 118 -15.59 -14.61 11.02
C SER A 118 -14.72 -13.58 10.29
N LEU A 119 -14.18 -13.92 9.13
CA LEU A 119 -13.39 -12.99 8.30
C LEU A 119 -14.23 -11.79 7.84
N LYS A 120 -15.52 -11.99 7.54
CA LYS A 120 -16.43 -10.91 7.14
C LYS A 120 -16.69 -9.93 8.29
N GLU A 121 -16.85 -10.44 9.51
CA GLU A 121 -17.01 -9.63 10.72
C GLU A 121 -15.73 -8.83 11.01
N GLU A 122 -14.57 -9.48 10.96
CA GLU A 122 -13.26 -8.81 11.11
C GLU A 122 -13.07 -7.73 10.05
N ASN A 123 -13.38 -8.02 8.79
CA ASN A 123 -13.29 -7.05 7.70
C ASN A 123 -14.21 -5.84 7.93
N THR A 124 -15.39 -6.05 8.48
CA THR A 124 -16.34 -4.98 8.82
C THR A 124 -15.78 -4.09 9.94
N THR A 125 -15.18 -4.69 10.98
CA THR A 125 -14.51 -3.94 12.06
C THR A 125 -13.31 -3.17 11.54
N LEU A 126 -12.45 -3.77 10.71
CA LEU A 126 -11.30 -3.11 10.11
C LEU A 126 -11.72 -1.93 9.24
N ARG A 127 -12.79 -2.06 8.45
CA ARG A 127 -13.35 -0.96 7.65
C ARG A 127 -13.85 0.20 8.54
N ALA A 128 -14.51 -0.10 9.65
CA ALA A 128 -14.95 0.93 10.59
C ALA A 128 -13.77 1.66 11.25
N GLN A 129 -12.73 0.94 11.65
CA GLN A 129 -11.50 1.52 12.18
C GLN A 129 -10.78 2.38 11.15
N LEU A 130 -10.68 1.92 9.90
CA LEU A 130 -10.09 2.68 8.81
C LEU A 130 -10.84 4.00 8.55
N ALA A 131 -12.18 3.95 8.52
CA ALA A 131 -13.00 5.15 8.35
C ALA A 131 -12.78 6.16 9.50
N LYS A 132 -12.67 5.68 10.75
CA LYS A 132 -12.36 6.52 11.90
C LYS A 132 -10.98 7.18 11.78
N ALA A 133 -9.95 6.38 11.46
CA ALA A 133 -8.58 6.89 11.28
C ALA A 133 -8.49 7.91 10.13
N GLN A 134 -9.23 7.70 9.03
CA GLN A 134 -9.33 8.67 7.94
C GLN A 134 -9.96 9.99 8.39
N GLY A 135 -11.01 9.93 9.23
CA GLY A 135 -11.64 11.11 9.83
C GLY A 135 -10.68 11.90 10.74
N GLU A 136 -9.96 11.20 11.62
CA GLU A 136 -8.95 11.80 12.51
C GLU A 136 -7.80 12.43 11.70
N LEU A 137 -7.33 11.75 10.65
CA LEU A 137 -6.30 12.28 9.75
C LEU A 137 -6.78 13.56 9.02
N ALA A 138 -8.04 13.60 8.58
CA ALA A 138 -8.60 14.78 7.94
C ALA A 138 -8.69 15.98 8.91
N ALA A 139 -9.11 15.73 10.15
CA ALA A 139 -9.13 16.75 11.20
C ALA A 139 -7.72 17.28 11.50
N LEU A 140 -6.73 16.38 11.63
CA LEU A 140 -5.34 16.76 11.87
C LEU A 140 -4.76 17.58 10.71
N LYS A 141 -5.01 17.18 9.45
CA LYS A 141 -4.60 17.95 8.27
C LYS A 141 -5.19 19.36 8.27
N LYS A 142 -6.45 19.51 8.68
CA LYS A 142 -7.09 20.82 8.81
C LYS A 142 -6.41 21.67 9.89
N SER A 143 -6.12 21.11 11.05
CA SER A 143 -5.39 21.82 12.12
C SER A 143 -3.99 22.25 11.68
N ILE A 144 -3.26 21.39 10.97
CA ILE A 144 -1.95 21.74 10.40
C ILE A 144 -2.07 22.90 9.40
N ALA A 145 -3.07 22.87 8.51
CA ALA A 145 -3.29 23.96 7.56
C ALA A 145 -3.61 25.30 8.24
N VAL A 146 -4.39 25.28 9.34
CA VAL A 146 -4.66 26.49 10.14
C VAL A 146 -3.39 27.01 10.79
N LEU A 147 -2.57 26.14 11.39
CA LEU A 147 -1.30 26.55 12.01
C LEU A 147 -0.32 27.12 10.98
N GLN A 148 -0.27 26.57 9.76
CA GLN A 148 0.53 27.12 8.67
C GLN A 148 0.09 28.54 8.31
N ASP A 149 -1.22 28.74 8.11
CA ASP A 149 -1.78 30.05 7.79
C ASP A 149 -1.52 31.07 8.92
N GLU A 150 -1.62 30.67 10.18
CA GLU A 150 -1.30 31.53 11.33
C GLU A 150 0.19 31.91 11.40
N ILE A 151 1.09 30.95 11.15
CA ILE A 151 2.54 31.20 11.10
C ILE A 151 2.86 32.14 9.93
N GLN A 152 2.30 31.90 8.74
CA GLN A 152 2.50 32.75 7.57
C GLN A 152 2.00 34.18 7.81
N LYS A 153 0.77 34.35 8.32
CA LYS A 153 0.21 35.66 8.64
C LYS A 153 1.06 36.42 9.65
N ARG A 154 1.60 35.72 10.65
CA ARG A 154 2.51 36.32 11.62
C ARG A 154 3.80 36.78 10.96
N ASP A 155 4.39 35.95 10.10
CA ASP A 155 5.64 36.27 9.42
C ASP A 155 5.44 37.45 8.45
N GLU A 156 4.34 37.48 7.70
CA GLU A 156 3.92 38.61 6.87
C GLU A 156 3.70 39.87 7.70
N ALA A 157 3.03 39.79 8.85
CA ALA A 157 2.82 40.93 9.73
C ALA A 157 4.14 41.47 10.30
N VAL A 158 5.09 40.59 10.65
CA VAL A 158 6.44 40.97 11.08
C VAL A 158 7.16 41.70 9.95
N PHE A 159 7.09 41.21 8.70
CA PHE A 159 7.72 41.90 7.57
C PHE A 159 7.01 43.18 7.16
N ALA A 160 5.67 43.24 7.20
CA ALA A 160 4.94 44.47 6.93
C ALA A 160 5.22 45.56 7.98
N LEU A 161 5.41 45.15 9.25
CA LEU A 161 5.94 46.04 10.27
C LEU A 161 7.33 46.52 9.89
N VAL A 162 8.25 45.62 9.56
CA VAL A 162 9.61 45.98 9.12
C VAL A 162 9.59 46.93 7.92
N ASP A 163 8.84 46.63 6.87
CA ASP A 163 8.70 47.47 5.68
C ASP A 163 8.06 48.82 6.00
N SER A 164 7.04 48.87 6.86
CA SER A 164 6.46 50.15 7.32
C SER A 164 7.47 51.02 8.06
N LEU A 165 8.40 50.40 8.78
CA LEU A 165 9.49 51.07 9.50
C LEU A 165 10.64 51.50 8.57
N PHE A 166 10.72 50.98 7.35
CA PHE A 166 11.77 51.35 6.37
C PHE A 166 11.24 52.22 5.20
N VAL A 167 10.00 52.03 4.74
CA VAL A 167 9.37 52.81 3.65
C VAL A 167 9.11 54.25 4.08
N LYS A 168 8.90 54.52 5.38
CA LYS A 168 8.77 55.89 5.89
C LYS A 168 10.10 56.61 6.10
N TYR A 169 11.23 55.92 5.95
CA TYR A 169 12.56 56.46 6.25
C TYR A 169 13.52 56.08 5.13
N ASP A 170 13.44 56.84 4.04
CA ASP A 170 14.38 56.73 2.93
C ASP A 170 15.82 57.05 3.38
N THR A 171 16.76 56.41 2.72
CA THR A 171 17.82 55.62 3.34
C THR A 171 19.09 56.33 3.83
N ASP A 172 19.17 57.66 3.91
CA ASP A 172 20.44 58.34 4.25
C ASP A 172 20.39 59.33 5.44
N GLN A 173 19.22 59.58 6.02
CA GLN A 173 19.08 60.50 7.16
C GLN A 173 18.05 60.02 8.19
N LEU A 174 18.34 58.93 8.89
CA LEU A 174 17.64 58.64 10.15
C LEU A 174 18.20 59.57 11.24
N SER A 175 17.45 60.60 11.62
CA SER A 175 17.82 61.48 12.73
C SER A 175 17.64 60.77 14.08
N GLY A 176 18.39 61.15 15.11
CA GLY A 176 18.24 60.60 16.47
C GLY A 176 16.83 60.82 17.08
N SER A 177 16.03 61.72 16.52
CA SER A 177 14.63 61.94 16.92
C SER A 177 13.66 60.94 16.32
N ASP A 178 13.96 60.42 15.13
CA ASP A 178 13.17 59.38 14.45
C ASP A 178 13.39 58.01 15.12
N MET A 179 14.62 57.74 15.55
CA MET A 179 14.94 56.60 16.42
C MET A 179 14.19 56.64 17.77
N LYS A 180 13.94 57.83 18.33
CA LYS A 180 13.11 57.98 19.54
C LYS A 180 11.61 57.74 19.30
N LYS A 181 11.10 57.93 18.08
CA LYS A 181 9.71 57.58 17.73
C LYS A 181 9.56 56.08 17.46
N LEU A 182 10.60 55.47 16.89
CA LEU A 182 10.75 54.01 16.76
C LEU A 182 10.88 53.32 18.13
N SER A 183 11.53 53.98 19.10
CA SER A 183 11.62 53.48 20.48
C SER A 183 10.29 53.58 21.23
N LEU A 184 9.34 54.44 20.86
CA LEU A 184 8.00 54.43 21.48
C LEU A 184 7.14 53.23 21.06
N LEU A 185 7.53 52.52 19.99
CA LEU A 185 6.98 51.21 19.60
C LEU A 185 7.63 50.03 20.37
N GLU A 186 8.52 50.31 21.35
CA GLU A 186 9.37 49.37 22.12
C GLU A 186 8.69 48.18 22.80
N LYS A 187 7.36 48.08 22.83
CA LYS A 187 6.74 46.96 23.57
C LYS A 187 6.78 45.61 22.86
N LYS A 188 7.26 45.53 21.61
CA LYS A 188 7.57 44.25 20.95
C LYS A 188 8.93 44.33 20.29
N ASN A 189 9.95 43.76 20.95
CA ASN A 189 11.28 43.61 20.37
C ASN A 189 11.17 42.82 19.04
N VAL A 190 11.30 43.53 17.91
CA VAL A 190 11.13 43.00 16.55
C VAL A 190 12.14 41.88 16.28
N VAL A 191 13.38 42.04 16.77
CA VAL A 191 14.45 41.05 16.66
C VAL A 191 14.10 39.78 17.46
N ALA A 192 13.55 39.93 18.67
CA ALA A 192 13.05 38.78 19.44
C ALA A 192 11.86 38.09 18.77
N SER A 193 10.97 38.85 18.11
CA SER A 193 9.83 38.32 17.38
C SER A 193 10.27 37.54 16.14
N LEU A 194 11.31 38.01 15.45
CA LEU A 194 11.96 37.30 14.34
C LEU A 194 12.61 36.00 14.81
N LYS A 195 13.40 36.03 15.90
CA LYS A 195 13.97 34.81 16.49
C LYS A 195 12.88 33.79 16.81
N ARG A 196 11.80 34.24 17.46
CA ARG A 196 10.65 33.38 17.80
C ARG A 196 9.99 32.81 16.55
N SER A 197 9.80 33.62 15.51
CA SER A 197 9.24 33.16 14.24
C SER A 197 10.10 32.05 13.60
N VAL A 198 11.41 32.25 13.50
CA VAL A 198 12.33 31.23 12.96
C VAL A 198 12.34 29.97 13.81
N SER A 199 12.38 30.10 15.13
CA SER A 199 12.34 28.96 16.06
C SER A 199 11.02 28.18 15.96
N ASP A 200 9.88 28.85 15.85
CA ASP A 200 8.58 28.21 15.69
C ASP A 200 8.50 27.48 14.35
N ASN A 201 9.06 28.05 13.27
CA ASN A 201 9.16 27.40 11.96
C ASN A 201 10.07 26.15 12.00
N ILE A 202 11.19 26.20 12.71
CA ILE A 202 12.06 25.04 12.95
C ILE A 202 11.28 23.93 13.69
N MET A 203 10.61 24.30 14.78
CA MET A 203 9.83 23.37 15.58
C MET A 203 8.70 22.74 14.76
N PHE A 204 8.02 23.55 13.94
CA PHE A 204 6.97 23.10 13.05
C PHE A 204 7.48 22.05 12.03
N LEU A 205 8.60 22.33 11.36
CA LEU A 205 9.22 21.37 10.43
C LEU A 205 9.72 20.09 11.10
N SER A 206 10.13 20.18 12.37
CA SER A 206 10.62 19.02 13.11
C SER A 206 9.52 18.10 13.65
N SER A 207 8.30 18.61 13.82
CA SER A 207 7.23 17.92 14.57
C SER A 207 6.00 17.58 13.73
N ALA A 208 5.78 18.26 12.61
CA ALA A 208 4.60 18.03 11.78
C ALA A 208 4.85 17.02 10.65
N SER A 209 3.83 16.24 10.33
CA SER A 209 3.77 15.45 9.10
C SER A 209 3.14 16.30 8.00
N PHE A 210 3.84 16.47 6.89
CA PHE A 210 3.38 17.29 5.77
C PHE A 210 2.75 16.45 4.68
N SER A 211 1.66 16.96 4.10
CA SER A 211 1.22 16.43 2.81
C SER A 211 2.21 16.84 1.73
N THR A 212 2.44 15.97 0.75
CA THR A 212 3.38 16.24 -0.35
C THR A 212 3.01 17.51 -1.14
N GLN A 213 1.73 17.91 -1.14
CA GLN A 213 1.26 19.13 -1.81
C GLN A 213 1.70 20.41 -1.10
N GLN A 214 1.89 20.38 0.22
CA GLN A 214 2.26 21.57 1.02
C GLN A 214 3.77 21.83 1.05
N ILE A 215 4.57 20.77 0.89
CA ILE A 215 6.02 20.82 1.05
C ILE A 215 6.72 21.87 0.16
N PRO A 216 6.36 22.04 -1.14
CA PRO A 216 7.01 23.06 -1.97
C PRO A 216 6.85 24.48 -1.42
N GLN A 217 5.69 24.81 -0.84
CA GLN A 217 5.45 26.15 -0.29
C GLN A 217 6.32 26.44 0.93
N LEU A 218 6.52 25.45 1.81
CA LEU A 218 7.38 25.59 3.00
C LEU A 218 8.83 25.93 2.61
N LEU A 219 9.35 25.30 1.55
CA LEU A 219 10.66 25.66 1.01
C LEU A 219 10.69 27.10 0.49
N ASN A 220 9.67 27.49 -0.27
CA ASN A 220 9.56 28.83 -0.84
C ASN A 220 9.47 29.91 0.26
N GLU A 221 8.71 29.68 1.32
CA GLU A 221 8.61 30.56 2.49
C GLU A 221 9.95 30.73 3.19
N GLN A 222 10.65 29.63 3.49
CA GLN A 222 11.97 29.67 4.11
C GLN A 222 12.96 30.48 3.26
N ARG A 223 12.99 30.25 1.94
CA ARG A 223 13.91 30.95 1.02
C ARG A 223 13.59 32.44 0.91
N ARG A 224 12.30 32.80 0.88
CA ARG A 224 11.87 34.21 0.91
C ARG A 224 12.29 34.88 2.21
N PHE A 225 12.09 34.22 3.35
CA PHE A 225 12.52 34.74 4.66
C PHE A 225 14.03 34.98 4.70
N GLU A 226 14.83 33.99 4.30
CA GLU A 226 16.30 34.10 4.29
C GLU A 226 16.76 35.27 3.41
N SER A 227 16.17 35.41 2.21
CA SER A 227 16.48 36.52 1.29
C SER A 227 16.14 37.88 1.91
N SER A 228 14.94 38.03 2.48
CA SER A 228 14.53 39.24 3.18
C SER A 228 15.50 39.57 4.33
N TRP A 229 15.81 38.59 5.17
CA TRP A 229 16.74 38.78 6.29
C TRP A 229 18.14 39.22 5.84
N LYS A 230 18.68 38.67 4.75
CA LYS A 230 19.97 39.13 4.19
C LYS A 230 19.95 40.60 3.81
N GLY A 231 18.81 41.11 3.32
CA GLY A 231 18.65 42.53 2.94
C GLY A 231 18.47 43.48 4.12
N VAL A 232 17.73 43.09 5.16
CA VAL A 232 17.32 44.01 6.24
C VAL A 232 17.92 43.71 7.62
N GLY A 233 18.49 42.52 7.85
CA GLY A 233 18.86 42.03 9.18
C GLY A 233 19.90 42.90 9.90
N GLN A 234 20.92 43.37 9.17
CA GLN A 234 21.92 44.30 9.70
C GLN A 234 21.30 45.65 10.10
N LYS A 235 20.38 46.18 9.29
CA LYS A 235 19.70 47.45 9.56
C LYS A 235 18.78 47.34 10.78
N LEU A 236 18.05 46.23 10.89
CA LEU A 236 17.20 45.92 12.04
C LEU A 236 18.01 45.79 13.32
N SER A 237 19.15 45.09 13.28
CA SER A 237 20.01 44.97 14.45
C SER A 237 20.55 46.33 14.90
N LYS A 238 20.95 47.21 13.96
CA LYS A 238 21.41 48.56 14.30
C LYS A 238 20.33 49.42 14.96
N ALA A 239 19.07 49.27 14.54
CA ALA A 239 17.95 50.04 15.04
C ALA A 239 17.43 49.57 16.41
N TYR A 240 17.48 48.27 16.69
CA TYR A 240 16.77 47.66 17.83
C TYR A 240 17.65 46.91 18.83
N VAL A 241 18.95 46.75 18.56
CA VAL A 241 19.88 46.01 19.43
C VAL A 241 21.02 46.93 19.90
N PRO A 242 21.39 46.92 21.19
CA PRO A 242 22.56 47.62 21.71
C PRO A 242 23.82 47.26 20.92
N SER A 243 24.66 48.25 20.60
CA SER A 243 25.85 48.08 19.75
C SER A 243 26.78 46.95 20.19
N SER A 244 26.94 46.75 21.51
CA SER A 244 27.73 45.67 22.09
C SER A 244 27.20 44.26 21.80
N LEU A 245 25.91 44.12 21.46
CA LEU A 245 25.24 42.85 21.21
C LEU A 245 24.88 42.62 19.73
N GLN A 246 24.98 43.63 18.86
CA GLN A 246 24.56 43.55 17.46
C GLN A 246 25.17 42.37 16.70
N ALA A 247 26.50 42.23 16.77
CA ALA A 247 27.21 41.15 16.08
C ALA A 247 26.74 39.76 16.55
N LYS A 248 26.53 39.60 17.86
CA LYS A 248 26.05 38.35 18.46
C LYS A 248 24.62 38.03 17.99
N GLU A 249 23.73 39.01 18.06
CA GLU A 249 22.31 38.86 17.70
C GLU A 249 22.12 38.52 16.23
N VAL A 250 22.83 39.21 15.33
CA VAL A 250 22.81 38.89 13.89
C VAL A 250 23.36 37.49 13.64
N SER A 251 24.46 37.13 14.29
CA SER A 251 25.05 35.79 14.15
C SER A 251 24.12 34.69 14.63
N GLU A 252 23.40 34.90 15.73
CA GLU A 252 22.45 33.93 16.26
C GLU A 252 21.27 33.71 15.30
N ILE A 253 20.68 34.78 14.77
CA ILE A 253 19.58 34.69 13.80
C ILE A 253 20.05 34.02 12.50
N ASN A 254 21.25 34.34 12.02
CA ASN A 254 21.84 33.65 10.87
C ASN A 254 21.98 32.14 11.12
N GLY A 255 22.39 31.75 12.32
CA GLY A 255 22.47 30.34 12.74
C GLY A 255 21.10 29.66 12.71
N LEU A 256 20.07 30.30 13.27
CA LEU A 256 18.70 29.80 13.24
C LEU A 256 18.16 29.65 11.82
N ILE A 257 18.35 30.65 10.96
CA ILE A 257 17.92 30.60 9.55
C ILE A 257 18.65 29.48 8.79
N THR A 258 19.93 29.26 9.07
CA THR A 258 20.72 28.17 8.47
C THR A 258 20.19 26.80 8.91
N ASN A 259 19.82 26.66 10.19
CA ASN A 259 19.19 25.43 10.69
C ASN A 259 17.82 25.20 10.03
N TRP A 260 16.97 26.24 9.98
CA TRP A 260 15.68 26.19 9.31
C TRP A 260 15.83 25.78 7.84
N ARG A 261 16.79 26.36 7.12
CA ARG A 261 17.14 25.98 5.75
C ARG A 261 17.44 24.49 5.62
N SER A 262 18.33 23.96 6.46
CA SER A 262 18.71 22.55 6.41
C SER A 262 17.52 21.62 6.62
N LEU A 263 16.62 21.96 7.54
CA LEU A 263 15.40 21.18 7.79
C LEU A 263 14.41 21.28 6.63
N ALA A 264 14.19 22.48 6.10
CA ALA A 264 13.33 22.70 4.94
C ALA A 264 13.83 21.92 3.71
N ASP A 265 15.14 21.91 3.47
CA ASP A 265 15.76 21.15 2.37
C ASP A 265 15.57 19.64 2.58
N ALA A 266 15.81 19.13 3.80
CA ALA A 266 15.61 17.71 4.10
C ALA A 266 14.16 17.26 3.93
N VAL A 267 13.20 18.05 4.44
CA VAL A 267 11.76 17.79 4.27
C VAL A 267 11.36 17.86 2.80
N PHE A 268 11.89 18.83 2.05
CA PHE A 268 11.63 18.99 0.63
C PHE A 268 12.07 17.77 -0.18
N TRP A 269 13.32 17.35 -0.05
CA TRP A 269 13.84 16.20 -0.80
C TRP A 269 13.17 14.90 -0.37
N LYS A 270 12.94 14.69 0.92
CA LYS A 270 12.17 13.53 1.41
C LYS A 270 10.77 13.49 0.78
N GLY A 271 10.04 14.59 0.83
CA GLY A 271 8.69 14.68 0.26
C GLY A 271 8.68 14.42 -1.25
N LEU A 272 9.67 14.91 -1.98
CA LEU A 272 9.77 14.66 -3.41
C LEU A 272 10.03 13.18 -3.74
N ASN A 273 10.87 12.51 -2.96
CA ASN A 273 11.06 11.04 -3.08
C ASN A 273 9.75 10.29 -2.75
N GLU A 274 9.00 10.74 -1.73
CA GLU A 274 7.71 10.14 -1.36
C GLU A 274 6.65 10.28 -2.47
N VAL A 275 6.70 11.33 -3.29
CA VAL A 275 5.79 11.48 -4.45
C VAL A 275 5.98 10.32 -5.44
N PHE A 276 7.22 9.91 -5.70
CA PHE A 276 7.51 8.78 -6.59
C PHE A 276 7.18 7.44 -5.94
N ALA A 277 7.55 7.26 -4.66
CA ALA A 277 7.26 6.03 -3.93
C ALA A 277 5.75 5.75 -3.83
N ALA A 278 4.92 6.79 -3.67
CA ALA A 278 3.46 6.66 -3.61
C ALA A 278 2.84 6.10 -4.90
N GLU A 279 3.52 6.23 -6.04
CA GLU A 279 3.11 5.68 -7.34
C GLU A 279 3.84 4.37 -7.69
N ASN A 280 4.52 3.77 -6.70
CA ASN A 280 5.33 2.55 -6.84
C ASN A 280 6.45 2.67 -7.89
N LEU A 281 6.96 3.88 -8.10
CA LEU A 281 8.05 4.13 -9.04
C LEU A 281 9.39 3.88 -8.34
N SER A 282 10.15 2.90 -8.82
CA SER A 282 11.44 2.48 -8.25
C SER A 282 12.59 3.40 -8.69
N ILE A 283 12.45 4.69 -8.45
CA ILE A 283 13.48 5.69 -8.74
C ILE A 283 14.46 5.74 -7.56
N ALA A 284 15.76 5.69 -7.85
CA ALA A 284 16.79 5.81 -6.81
C ALA A 284 16.65 7.15 -6.07
N THR A 285 16.83 7.13 -4.75
CA THR A 285 16.66 8.33 -3.91
C THR A 285 17.66 9.42 -4.28
N PHE A 286 17.23 10.67 -4.16
CA PHE A 286 18.05 11.85 -4.46
C PHE A 286 17.87 12.94 -3.39
N ASN A 287 18.90 13.77 -3.19
CA ASN A 287 18.88 14.88 -2.23
C ASN A 287 19.22 16.25 -2.86
N ASN A 288 19.33 16.30 -4.18
CA ASN A 288 19.56 17.54 -4.94
C ASN A 288 19.05 17.40 -6.39
N GLY A 289 19.02 18.53 -7.12
CA GLY A 289 18.50 18.61 -8.48
C GLY A 289 19.23 17.74 -9.50
N GLU A 290 20.57 17.70 -9.43
CA GLU A 290 21.39 16.89 -10.34
C GLU A 290 21.16 15.39 -10.12
N GLU A 291 21.10 14.96 -8.87
CA GLU A 291 20.76 13.57 -8.54
C GLU A 291 19.35 13.22 -8.99
N MET A 292 18.38 14.10 -8.77
CA MET A 292 17.00 13.91 -9.21
C MET A 292 16.93 13.73 -10.73
N HIS A 293 17.51 14.66 -11.49
CA HIS A 293 17.54 14.61 -12.94
C HIS A 293 18.19 13.31 -13.42
N ARG A 294 19.37 12.97 -12.92
CA ARG A 294 20.09 11.75 -13.28
C ARG A 294 19.30 10.48 -12.94
N ASN A 295 18.68 10.42 -11.77
CA ASN A 295 17.97 9.22 -11.33
C ASN A 295 16.64 9.03 -12.07
N ILE A 296 15.91 10.11 -12.38
CA ILE A 296 14.69 10.04 -13.20
C ILE A 296 15.02 9.63 -14.64
N THR A 297 16.03 10.26 -15.25
CA THR A 297 16.41 9.93 -16.63
C THR A 297 16.90 8.49 -16.74
N LYS A 298 17.70 8.03 -15.77
CA LYS A 298 18.09 6.61 -15.67
C LYS A 298 16.89 5.68 -15.54
N PHE A 299 15.91 6.01 -14.69
CA PHE A 299 14.70 5.22 -14.55
C PHE A 299 13.94 5.08 -15.88
N ILE A 300 13.75 6.19 -16.61
CA ILE A 300 13.09 6.16 -17.93
C ILE A 300 13.88 5.28 -18.91
N ASP A 301 15.20 5.44 -18.95
CA ASP A 301 16.06 4.66 -19.85
C ASP A 301 16.03 3.15 -19.51
N ASP A 302 16.06 2.79 -18.22
CA ASP A 302 16.00 1.41 -17.75
C ASP A 302 14.63 0.77 -18.05
N GLU A 303 13.53 1.53 -17.91
CA GLU A 303 12.18 1.08 -18.25
C GLU A 303 12.00 0.86 -19.76
N MET A 304 12.56 1.75 -20.58
CA MET A 304 12.61 1.56 -22.03
C MET A 304 13.45 0.35 -22.44
N ALA A 305 14.63 0.16 -21.84
CA ALA A 305 15.54 -0.94 -22.18
C ALA A 305 14.98 -2.32 -21.77
N ASN A 306 14.21 -2.38 -20.67
CA ASN A 306 13.59 -3.62 -20.18
C ASN A 306 12.16 -3.84 -20.69
N ALA A 307 11.67 -3.00 -21.62
CA ALA A 307 10.33 -3.09 -22.16
C ALA A 307 10.02 -4.47 -22.80
N SER A 308 11.01 -5.19 -23.33
CA SER A 308 10.79 -6.53 -23.91
C SER A 308 10.51 -7.63 -22.86
N LYS A 309 10.77 -7.38 -21.57
CA LYS A 309 10.67 -8.37 -20.49
C LYS A 309 9.34 -8.30 -19.72
N ARG A 310 8.47 -7.34 -20.02
CA ARG A 310 7.20 -7.09 -19.32
C ARG A 310 6.03 -7.18 -20.28
N SER A 311 4.85 -7.45 -19.74
CA SER A 311 3.60 -7.36 -20.51
C SER A 311 3.28 -5.91 -20.89
N ASP A 312 2.49 -5.73 -21.94
CA ASP A 312 2.09 -4.38 -22.39
C ASP A 312 1.22 -3.64 -21.36
N ALA A 313 0.42 -4.38 -20.59
CA ALA A 313 -0.35 -3.83 -19.47
C ALA A 313 0.56 -3.26 -18.38
N GLU A 314 1.61 -3.99 -17.99
CA GLU A 314 2.57 -3.52 -16.98
C GLU A 314 3.33 -2.28 -17.47
N LYS A 315 3.79 -2.27 -18.74
CA LYS A 315 4.46 -1.10 -19.32
C LYS A 315 3.56 0.13 -19.26
N LYS A 316 2.31 -0.01 -19.68
CA LYS A 316 1.33 1.08 -19.69
C LYS A 316 1.10 1.63 -18.28
N ILE A 317 0.91 0.75 -17.28
CA ILE A 317 0.71 1.16 -15.88
C ILE A 317 1.90 1.99 -15.38
N VAL A 318 3.12 1.50 -15.57
CA VAL A 318 4.33 2.21 -15.07
C VAL A 318 4.50 3.56 -15.76
N PHE A 319 4.26 3.62 -17.08
CA PHE A 319 4.34 4.88 -17.82
C PHE A 319 3.25 5.87 -17.41
N GLU A 320 2.00 5.44 -17.25
CA GLU A 320 0.91 6.32 -16.81
C GLU A 320 1.17 6.86 -15.39
N SER A 321 1.63 6.00 -14.48
CA SER A 321 2.07 6.37 -13.13
C SER A 321 3.19 7.41 -13.14
N PHE A 322 4.18 7.27 -14.02
CA PHE A 322 5.25 8.24 -14.15
C PHE A 322 4.79 9.52 -14.88
N ALA A 323 4.42 9.41 -16.16
CA ALA A 323 4.24 10.54 -17.06
C ALA A 323 3.04 11.41 -16.68
N TYR A 324 1.92 10.79 -16.32
CA TYR A 324 0.67 11.51 -16.05
C TYR A 324 0.46 11.75 -14.55
N ASN A 325 0.55 10.70 -13.73
CA ASN A 325 0.22 10.80 -12.30
C ASN A 325 1.31 11.47 -11.46
N THR A 326 2.56 11.41 -11.91
CA THR A 326 3.69 11.96 -11.15
C THR A 326 4.25 13.21 -11.82
N TRP A 327 4.87 13.05 -12.98
CA TRP A 327 5.55 14.13 -13.69
C TRP A 327 4.58 15.23 -14.12
N GLY A 328 3.51 14.87 -14.82
CA GLY A 328 2.54 15.80 -15.38
C GLY A 328 1.62 16.47 -14.36
N SER A 329 1.04 15.71 -13.42
CA SER A 329 0.00 16.22 -12.52
C SER A 329 0.48 16.65 -11.13
N LYS A 330 1.64 16.18 -10.66
CA LYS A 330 2.19 16.55 -9.35
C LYS A 330 3.41 17.46 -9.49
N LEU A 331 4.45 16.99 -10.19
CA LEU A 331 5.74 17.68 -10.22
C LEU A 331 5.69 18.99 -11.02
N LYS A 332 5.30 18.92 -12.30
CA LYS A 332 5.23 20.09 -13.18
C LYS A 332 4.42 21.27 -12.63
N PRO A 333 3.21 21.09 -12.07
CA PRO A 333 2.42 22.22 -11.60
C PRO A 333 2.87 22.78 -10.25
N SER A 334 3.45 21.96 -9.36
CA SER A 334 3.64 22.36 -7.96
C SER A 334 5.10 22.35 -7.49
N TRP A 335 5.92 21.43 -7.97
CA TRP A 335 7.30 21.26 -7.50
C TRP A 335 8.30 21.99 -8.39
N ILE A 336 8.26 21.71 -9.70
CA ILE A 336 9.21 22.25 -10.67
C ILE A 336 9.26 23.78 -10.69
N PRO A 337 8.13 24.53 -10.64
CA PRO A 337 8.18 25.99 -10.65
C PRO A 337 8.92 26.58 -9.45
N ILE A 338 8.80 25.92 -8.28
CA ILE A 338 9.49 26.33 -7.06
C ILE A 338 10.96 25.93 -7.15
N MET A 339 11.28 24.71 -7.60
CA MET A 339 12.67 24.28 -7.79
C MET A 339 13.44 25.21 -8.74
N MET A 340 12.84 25.56 -9.88
CA MET A 340 13.45 26.49 -10.84
C MET A 340 13.66 27.88 -10.24
N ARG A 341 12.65 28.42 -9.55
CA ARG A 341 12.76 29.73 -8.88
C ARG A 341 13.89 29.75 -7.84
N GLN A 342 14.07 28.63 -7.13
CA GLN A 342 15.09 28.49 -6.09
C GLN A 342 16.45 27.99 -6.61
N GLY A 343 16.60 27.84 -7.94
CA GLY A 343 17.85 27.37 -8.55
C GLY A 343 18.21 25.92 -8.22
N LEU A 344 17.22 25.10 -7.82
CA LEU A 344 17.40 23.68 -7.50
C LEU A 344 17.21 22.76 -8.70
N PHE A 345 16.69 23.29 -9.81
CA PHE A 345 16.42 22.52 -11.03
C PHE A 345 16.41 23.47 -12.22
N THR A 346 16.95 23.05 -13.36
CA THR A 346 17.08 23.92 -14.54
C THR A 346 16.00 23.67 -15.58
N GLU A 347 15.83 24.63 -16.50
CA GLU A 347 14.92 24.47 -17.64
C GLU A 347 15.42 23.37 -18.59
N GLU A 348 16.74 23.23 -18.74
CA GLU A 348 17.36 22.17 -19.53
C GLU A 348 17.05 20.78 -18.95
N GLN A 349 17.18 20.61 -17.63
CA GLN A 349 16.85 19.34 -16.96
C GLN A 349 15.36 18.98 -17.14
N MET A 350 14.46 19.96 -17.05
CA MET A 350 13.04 19.74 -17.31
C MET A 350 12.78 19.31 -18.76
N LYS A 351 13.40 20.01 -19.72
CA LYS A 351 13.27 19.70 -21.15
C LYS A 351 13.80 18.32 -21.50
N ASP A 352 14.90 17.91 -20.89
CA ASP A 352 15.48 16.58 -21.10
C ASP A 352 14.55 15.45 -20.61
N ILE A 353 13.98 15.59 -19.40
CA ILE A 353 12.99 14.63 -18.90
C ILE A 353 11.73 14.62 -19.79
N ASP A 354 11.27 15.78 -20.27
CA ASP A 354 10.15 15.86 -21.20
C ASP A 354 10.44 15.16 -22.54
N ALA A 355 11.63 15.37 -23.09
CA ALA A 355 12.07 14.72 -24.32
C ALA A 355 12.14 13.20 -24.14
N LYS A 356 12.73 12.72 -23.04
CA LYS A 356 12.80 11.29 -22.72
C LYS A 356 11.42 10.68 -22.50
N THR A 357 10.52 11.37 -21.80
CA THR A 357 9.12 10.92 -21.60
C THR A 357 8.39 10.80 -22.94
N LYS A 358 8.61 11.75 -23.86
CA LYS A 358 8.04 11.70 -25.22
C LYS A 358 8.58 10.53 -26.03
N THR A 359 9.89 10.27 -25.96
CA THR A 359 10.52 9.11 -26.60
C THR A 359 9.98 7.80 -26.04
N TRP A 360 9.84 7.71 -24.71
CA TRP A 360 9.25 6.55 -24.04
C TRP A 360 7.81 6.31 -24.51
N SER A 361 6.99 7.36 -24.61
CA SER A 361 5.64 7.29 -25.15
C SER A 361 5.59 6.76 -26.59
N ALA A 362 6.50 7.21 -27.45
CA ALA A 362 6.57 6.76 -28.85
C ALA A 362 7.02 5.29 -28.97
N ALA A 363 7.85 4.81 -28.04
CA ALA A 363 8.26 3.41 -28.00
C ALA A 363 7.14 2.46 -27.51
N MET A 364 6.02 2.99 -27.01
CA MET A 364 4.86 2.22 -26.58
C MET A 364 3.80 1.99 -27.68
N THR A 365 3.94 2.57 -28.87
CA THR A 365 2.98 2.44 -29.97
C THR A 365 3.54 1.61 -31.15
N PRO A 366 2.69 0.81 -31.86
CA PRO A 366 1.26 1.00 -32.03
C PRO A 366 0.42 -0.10 -31.36
N ILE A 367 0.21 -0.02 -30.04
CA ILE A 367 -0.86 -0.78 -29.38
C ILE A 367 -2.15 -0.01 -29.66
N GLU A 368 -3.12 -0.68 -30.28
CA GLU A 368 -4.35 -0.09 -30.81
C GLU A 368 -4.95 1.02 -29.94
N SER A 369 -5.19 2.14 -30.60
CA SER A 369 -5.63 3.40 -30.06
C SER A 369 -6.93 3.31 -29.26
N SER A 370 -6.88 3.63 -27.96
CA SER A 370 -7.99 4.38 -27.35
C SER A 370 -7.68 5.87 -27.51
N THR A 371 -8.24 6.46 -28.57
CA THR A 371 -8.23 7.88 -28.95
C THR A 371 -8.50 8.86 -27.80
N LEU A 372 -9.11 8.40 -26.71
CA LEU A 372 -9.35 9.16 -25.47
C LEU A 372 -8.08 9.69 -24.78
N SER A 373 -6.96 8.95 -24.82
CA SER A 373 -5.71 9.38 -24.17
C SER A 373 -5.06 10.57 -24.91
N TYR A 374 -5.03 10.51 -26.24
CA TYR A 374 -4.55 11.63 -27.07
C TYR A 374 -5.44 12.87 -26.96
N ILE A 375 -6.76 12.70 -26.82
CA ILE A 375 -7.69 13.83 -26.61
C ILE A 375 -7.42 14.50 -25.25
N LEU A 376 -7.16 13.73 -24.19
CA LEU A 376 -6.83 14.27 -22.87
C LEU A 376 -5.48 15.01 -22.84
N ILE A 377 -4.47 14.48 -23.51
CA ILE A 377 -3.15 15.12 -23.61
C ILE A 377 -3.22 16.39 -24.49
N ALA A 378 -3.94 16.34 -25.60
CA ALA A 378 -4.17 17.51 -26.45
C ALA A 378 -4.96 18.60 -25.69
N ALA A 379 -5.99 18.23 -24.92
CA ALA A 379 -6.74 19.16 -24.10
C ALA A 379 -5.88 19.81 -23.01
N LEU A 380 -4.97 19.06 -22.37
CA LEU A 380 -4.05 19.58 -21.36
C LEU A 380 -3.05 20.58 -21.97
N VAL A 381 -2.48 20.26 -23.13
CA VAL A 381 -1.54 21.15 -23.84
C VAL A 381 -2.24 22.44 -24.28
N ILE A 382 -3.48 22.35 -24.79
CA ILE A 382 -4.28 23.51 -25.17
C ILE A 382 -4.60 24.38 -23.95
N ALA A 383 -4.95 23.78 -22.80
CA ALA A 383 -5.22 24.52 -21.57
C ALA A 383 -3.98 25.28 -21.05
N ILE A 384 -2.79 24.67 -21.14
CA ILE A 384 -1.52 25.30 -20.76
C ILE A 384 -1.20 26.47 -21.70
N LEU A 385 -1.32 26.28 -23.02
CA LEU A 385 -1.08 27.32 -24.01
C LEU A 385 -2.08 28.48 -23.88
N ALA A 386 -3.36 28.19 -23.61
CA ALA A 386 -4.38 29.21 -23.37
C ALA A 386 -4.10 29.99 -22.07
N GLY A 387 -3.65 29.32 -21.01
CA GLY A 387 -3.25 29.97 -19.75
C GLY A 387 -2.04 30.90 -19.94
N ILE A 388 -1.05 30.50 -20.72
CA ILE A 388 0.12 31.33 -21.07
C ILE A 388 -0.32 32.53 -21.92
N TYR A 389 -1.15 32.32 -22.95
CA TYR A 389 -1.64 33.39 -23.84
C TYR A 389 -2.51 34.42 -23.11
N LEU A 390 -3.39 33.97 -22.21
CA LEU A 390 -4.21 34.87 -21.39
C LEU A 390 -3.36 35.62 -20.34
N GLY A 391 -2.31 34.98 -19.82
CA GLY A 391 -1.36 35.58 -18.89
C GLY A 391 -0.47 36.65 -19.53
N THR A 392 -0.06 36.49 -20.79
CA THR A 392 0.74 37.49 -21.52
C THR A 392 -0.11 38.68 -21.98
N ARG A 393 -1.37 38.44 -22.38
CA ARG A 393 -2.28 39.53 -22.79
C ARG A 393 -2.69 40.46 -21.64
N LYS A 394 -2.84 39.92 -20.42
CA LYS A 394 -3.12 40.70 -19.20
C LYS A 394 -1.94 41.54 -18.69
N ARG A 395 -0.72 41.30 -19.19
CA ARG A 395 0.47 42.11 -18.87
C ARG A 395 0.76 43.18 -19.93
N SER A 396 0.03 43.16 -21.04
CA SER A 396 0.25 44.01 -22.21
C SER A 396 -0.88 45.03 -22.44
N ALA A 397 -1.86 45.08 -21.53
CA ALA A 397 -2.93 46.07 -21.42
C ALA A 397 -2.95 46.53 -19.96
#